data_AF-A0A3P1XY90-F1
#
_entry.id   AF-A0A3P1XY90-F1
#
_cell.length_a   1.000
_cell.length_b   1.000
_cell.length_c   1.000
_cell.angle_alpha   90.00
_cell.angle_beta   90.00
_cell.angle_gamma   90.00
#
_symmetry.space_group_name_H-M   'P 1'
#
loop_
_entity.id
_entity.type
_entity.pdbx_description
1 polymer ?
#
loop_
_entity_poly.entity_id
_entity_poly.type
_entity_poly.pdbx_seq_one_letter_code
_entity_poly.pdbx_strand_id
1 'polypeptide(L)'
;MEIARHIEMITRGVEGFVIDRTPADVMAYTLDLVAQTNEDRCIELALDIEQFCHKAAISNFNAIAGLRPGVELSSKDLARPQRGSLDRLYVARIDALMCGELTKISALPHTGDLQVFIISEKCRTVEARARSVLRVLERATENIESRITGRVSFH
;
A
#
# COMPACT_ATOMS: atom_id res chain seq x y z
N MET A 1 -13.24 -6.17 15.48
CA MET A 1 -13.05 -5.13 16.52
C MET A 1 -11.83 -5.36 17.41
N GLU A 2 -11.35 -6.59 17.64
CA GLU A 2 -10.13 -6.83 18.42
C GLU A 2 -8.85 -6.29 17.78
N ILE A 3 -8.67 -6.43 16.46
CA ILE A 3 -7.46 -5.95 15.78
C ILE A 3 -7.34 -4.43 15.86
N ALA A 4 -8.45 -3.70 15.67
CA ALA A 4 -8.47 -2.23 15.78
C ALA A 4 -8.11 -1.78 17.21
N ARG A 5 -8.65 -2.44 18.24
CA ARG A 5 -8.28 -2.19 19.65
C ARG A 5 -6.83 -2.56 19.95
N HIS A 6 -6.32 -3.64 19.34
CA HIS A 6 -4.94 -4.06 19.51
C HIS A 6 -3.98 -3.05 18.89
N ILE A 7 -4.26 -2.58 17.68
CA ILE A 7 -3.53 -1.49 17.01
C ILE A 7 -3.57 -0.24 17.89
N GLU A 8 -4.77 0.21 18.29
CA GLU A 8 -4.92 1.38 19.17
C GLU A 8 -4.10 1.25 20.47
N MET A 9 -4.07 0.06 21.07
CA MET A 9 -3.31 -0.22 22.29
C MET A 9 -1.80 -0.13 22.07
N ILE A 10 -1.27 -0.65 20.96
CA ILE A 10 0.17 -0.61 20.66
C ILE A 10 0.62 0.72 20.03
N THR A 11 -0.31 1.48 19.45
CA THR A 11 -0.04 2.81 18.85
C THR A 11 -0.41 3.97 19.77
N ARG A 12 -0.74 3.69 21.04
CA ARG A 12 -1.13 4.74 21.99
C ARG A 12 0.07 5.62 22.32
N GLY A 13 0.01 6.90 21.93
CA GLY A 13 1.08 7.87 22.18
C GLY A 13 2.18 7.94 21.11
N VAL A 14 2.05 7.22 20.00
CA VAL A 14 2.87 7.44 18.80
C VAL A 14 2.13 8.32 17.79
N GLU A 15 2.86 9.22 17.15
CA GLU A 15 2.33 10.17 16.16
C GLU A 15 1.95 9.52 14.82
N GLY A 16 2.37 8.27 14.61
CA GLY A 16 2.02 7.49 13.44
C GLY A 16 2.54 6.06 13.54
N PHE A 17 2.11 5.20 12.62
CA PHE A 17 2.58 3.82 12.52
C PHE A 17 2.68 3.39 11.05
N VAL A 18 3.54 2.41 10.80
CA VAL A 18 3.71 1.79 9.47
C VAL A 18 3.11 0.40 9.53
N ILE A 19 2.34 0.02 8.51
CA ILE A 19 1.82 -1.34 8.37
C ILE A 19 2.34 -2.00 7.11
N ASP A 20 2.48 -3.32 7.19
CA ASP A 20 2.72 -4.15 6.03
C ASP A 20 1.39 -4.42 5.31
N ARG A 21 1.42 -4.26 3.98
CA ARG A 21 0.27 -4.38 3.07
C ARG A 21 -0.83 -3.34 3.26
N THR A 22 -1.57 -3.14 2.19
CA THR A 22 -2.55 -2.06 2.02
C THR A 22 -3.78 -2.58 1.29
N PRO A 23 -4.85 -1.77 1.17
CA PRO A 23 -6.00 -2.14 0.34
C PRO A 23 -5.64 -2.45 -1.12
N ALA A 24 -4.54 -1.89 -1.66
CA ALA A 24 -4.06 -2.24 -3.00
C ALA A 24 -3.65 -3.71 -3.10
N ASP A 25 -3.06 -4.28 -2.04
CA ASP A 25 -2.72 -5.70 -1.99
C ASP A 25 -3.97 -6.57 -2.05
N VAL A 26 -4.98 -6.24 -1.24
CA VAL A 26 -6.26 -6.95 -1.23
C VAL A 26 -6.86 -6.97 -2.63
N MET A 27 -6.90 -5.83 -3.30
CA MET A 27 -7.48 -5.74 -4.63
C MET A 27 -6.65 -6.47 -5.68
N ALA A 28 -5.32 -6.38 -5.64
CA ALA A 28 -4.45 -7.10 -6.56
C ALA A 28 -4.64 -8.63 -6.47
N TYR A 29 -4.69 -9.20 -5.26
CA TYR A 29 -4.96 -10.63 -5.09
C TYR A 29 -6.41 -11.00 -5.40
N THR A 30 -7.37 -10.11 -5.14
CA THR A 30 -8.78 -10.33 -5.52
C THR A 30 -8.90 -10.45 -7.04
N LEU A 31 -8.30 -9.53 -7.80
CA LEU A 31 -8.28 -9.59 -9.26
C LEU A 31 -7.57 -10.84 -9.77
N ASP A 32 -6.47 -11.25 -9.15
CA ASP A 32 -5.73 -12.46 -9.52
C ASP A 32 -6.58 -13.74 -9.39
N LEU A 33 -7.41 -13.81 -8.34
CA LEU A 33 -8.32 -14.92 -8.09
C LEU A 33 -9.56 -14.86 -9.00
N VAL A 34 -10.17 -13.68 -9.14
CA VAL A 34 -11.40 -13.51 -9.92
C VAL A 34 -11.14 -13.68 -11.41
N ALA A 35 -9.95 -13.36 -11.91
CA ALA A 35 -9.56 -13.62 -13.29
C ALA A 35 -9.57 -15.12 -13.69
N GLN A 36 -9.72 -16.03 -12.74
CA GLN A 36 -9.76 -17.48 -12.95
C GLN A 36 -11.18 -18.05 -12.96
N THR A 37 -12.21 -17.21 -12.81
CA THR A 37 -13.62 -17.61 -12.81
C THR A 37 -14.45 -16.76 -13.76
N ASN A 38 -15.55 -17.33 -14.24
CA ASN A 38 -16.59 -16.63 -15.02
C ASN A 38 -17.89 -16.48 -14.22
N GLU A 39 -17.86 -16.70 -12.90
CA GLU A 39 -19.04 -16.54 -12.05
C GLU A 39 -19.34 -15.06 -11.79
N ASP A 40 -20.48 -14.58 -12.28
CA ASP A 40 -20.92 -13.18 -12.13
C ASP A 40 -20.88 -12.70 -10.67
N ARG A 41 -21.29 -13.57 -9.72
CA ARG A 41 -21.25 -13.26 -8.29
C ARG A 41 -19.83 -12.95 -7.78
N CYS A 42 -18.81 -13.62 -8.32
CA CYS A 42 -17.42 -13.35 -7.94
C CYS A 42 -16.96 -11.99 -8.51
N ILE A 43 -17.44 -11.63 -9.70
CA ILE A 43 -17.16 -10.33 -10.31
C ILE A 43 -17.83 -9.21 -9.51
N GLU A 44 -19.11 -9.36 -9.16
CA GLU A 44 -19.83 -8.40 -8.33
C GLU A 44 -19.14 -8.20 -6.97
N LEU A 45 -18.76 -9.30 -6.32
CA LEU A 45 -18.02 -9.24 -5.06
C LEU A 45 -16.67 -8.52 -5.20
N ALA A 46 -15.97 -8.69 -6.32
CA ALA A 46 -14.72 -7.98 -6.58
C ALA A 46 -14.93 -6.46 -6.66
N LEU A 47 -16.02 -6.01 -7.27
CA LEU A 47 -16.38 -4.59 -7.37
C LEU A 47 -16.74 -4.01 -5.98
N ASP A 48 -17.46 -4.77 -5.16
CA ASP A 48 -17.76 -4.37 -3.78
C ASP A 48 -16.47 -4.24 -2.94
N ILE A 49 -15.53 -5.19 -3.10
CA ILE A 49 -14.22 -5.16 -2.46
C ILE A 49 -13.41 -3.94 -2.94
N GLU A 50 -13.43 -3.64 -4.25
CA GLU A 50 -12.73 -2.48 -4.82
C GLU A 50 -13.23 -1.18 -4.16
N GLN A 51 -14.56 -0.99 -4.10
CA GLN A 51 -15.16 0.19 -3.49
C GLN A 51 -14.79 0.32 -2.01
N PHE A 52 -14.81 -0.80 -1.27
CA PHE A 52 -14.39 -0.83 0.12
C PHE A 52 -12.90 -0.47 0.27
N CYS A 53 -12.03 -1.04 -0.58
CA CYS A 53 -10.59 -0.82 -0.54
C CYS A 53 -10.23 0.64 -0.83
N HIS A 54 -10.86 1.26 -1.83
CA HIS A 54 -10.68 2.68 -2.15
C HIS A 54 -11.09 3.58 -0.99
N LYS A 55 -12.26 3.34 -0.38
CA LYS A 55 -12.70 4.09 0.78
C LYS A 55 -11.76 3.90 1.98
N ALA A 56 -11.31 2.67 2.21
CA ALA A 56 -10.38 2.36 3.29
C ALA A 56 -9.02 3.02 3.10
N ALA A 57 -8.50 3.08 1.86
CA ALA A 57 -7.27 3.78 1.53
C ALA A 57 -7.37 5.28 1.87
N ILE A 58 -8.41 5.96 1.37
CA ILE A 58 -8.60 7.40 1.59
C ILE A 58 -8.83 7.71 3.08
N SER A 59 -9.60 6.88 3.79
CA SER A 59 -10.03 7.20 5.16
C SER A 59 -8.97 6.91 6.22
N ASN A 60 -8.02 6.01 5.94
CA ASN A 60 -7.12 5.47 6.97
C ASN A 60 -5.64 5.63 6.66
N PHE A 61 -5.26 6.14 5.47
CA PHE A 61 -3.86 6.28 5.08
C PHE A 61 -3.53 7.70 4.69
N ASN A 62 -2.39 8.18 5.19
CA ASN A 62 -1.79 9.43 4.75
C ASN A 62 -0.75 9.20 3.64
N ALA A 63 -0.11 8.03 3.62
CA ALA A 63 0.84 7.66 2.60
C ALA A 63 0.77 6.16 2.29
N ILE A 64 0.89 5.82 1.02
CA ILE A 64 1.04 4.44 0.53
C ILE A 64 2.28 4.38 -0.37
N ALA A 65 3.22 3.49 -0.04
CA ALA A 65 4.42 3.26 -0.84
C ALA A 65 4.41 1.85 -1.43
N GLY A 66 4.22 1.76 -2.76
CA GLY A 66 4.36 0.53 -3.52
C GLY A 66 5.82 0.21 -3.82
N LEU A 67 6.26 -1.00 -3.48
CA LEU A 67 7.62 -1.48 -3.73
C LEU A 67 7.63 -2.44 -4.93
N ARG A 68 8.14 -1.99 -6.09
CA ARG A 68 8.29 -2.84 -7.28
C ARG A 68 9.22 -4.04 -6.97
N PRO A 69 9.08 -5.21 -7.60
CA PRO A 69 10.01 -6.33 -7.43
C PRO A 69 11.44 -5.96 -7.89
N GLY A 70 12.43 -6.80 -7.57
CA GLY A 70 13.82 -6.62 -8.04
C GLY A 70 14.89 -6.48 -6.97
N VAL A 71 14.60 -6.74 -5.70
CA VAL A 71 15.65 -6.95 -4.68
C VAL A 71 16.32 -8.28 -4.94
N GLU A 72 17.65 -8.30 -4.90
CA GLU A 72 18.41 -9.55 -4.92
C GLU A 72 18.19 -10.30 -3.61
N LEU A 73 17.66 -11.52 -3.73
CA LEU A 73 17.36 -12.37 -2.57
C LEU A 73 18.60 -13.19 -2.21
N SER A 74 18.96 -13.19 -0.93
CA SER A 74 20.00 -14.06 -0.40
C SER A 74 19.51 -15.51 -0.27
N SER A 75 20.41 -16.47 -0.11
CA SER A 75 20.04 -17.86 0.17
C SER A 75 19.15 -18.01 1.41
N LYS A 76 19.33 -17.13 2.40
CA LYS A 76 18.50 -17.09 3.60
C LYS A 76 17.07 -16.64 3.28
N ASP A 77 16.90 -15.68 2.38
CA ASP A 77 15.58 -15.20 1.96
C ASP A 77 14.82 -16.27 1.19
N LEU A 78 15.52 -17.01 0.32
CA LEU A 78 14.95 -18.12 -0.44
C LEU A 78 14.46 -19.25 0.46
N ALA A 79 15.12 -19.46 1.60
CA ALA A 79 14.82 -20.50 2.57
C ALA A 79 13.71 -20.15 3.58
N ARG A 80 13.13 -18.94 3.54
CA ARG A 80 12.10 -18.52 4.50
C ARG A 80 10.83 -19.37 4.35
N PRO A 81 10.28 -19.96 5.44
CA PRO A 81 9.07 -20.80 5.36
C PRO A 81 7.82 -20.02 4.96
N GLN A 82 7.65 -18.82 5.50
CA GLN A 82 6.53 -17.93 5.20
C GLN A 82 6.98 -16.87 4.18
N ARG A 83 7.13 -17.29 2.92
CA ARG A 83 7.45 -16.39 1.81
C ARG A 83 6.35 -16.38 0.76
N GLY A 84 6.21 -15.24 0.08
CA GLY A 84 5.42 -15.18 -1.15
C GLY A 84 6.03 -16.05 -2.25
N SER A 85 5.25 -16.25 -3.32
CA SER A 85 5.75 -16.91 -4.53
C SER A 85 6.99 -16.17 -5.07
N LEU A 86 7.96 -16.94 -5.54
CA LEU A 86 9.16 -16.45 -6.22
C LEU A 86 9.12 -16.77 -7.72
N ASP A 87 8.01 -17.33 -8.20
CA ASP A 87 7.81 -17.53 -9.64
C ASP A 87 7.80 -16.17 -10.33
N ARG A 88 8.68 -15.99 -11.30
CA ARG A 88 8.92 -14.68 -11.92
C ARG A 88 7.68 -14.15 -12.65
N LEU A 89 6.90 -15.04 -13.28
CA LEU A 89 5.71 -14.65 -14.02
C LEU A 89 4.58 -14.26 -13.06
N TYR A 90 4.40 -15.04 -11.99
CA TYR A 90 3.44 -14.71 -10.94
C TYR A 90 3.79 -13.38 -10.25
N VAL A 91 5.06 -13.17 -9.91
CA VAL A 91 5.53 -11.89 -9.31
C VAL A 91 5.29 -10.71 -10.25
N ALA A 92 5.60 -10.86 -11.55
CA ALA A 92 5.35 -9.81 -12.53
C ALA A 92 3.84 -9.52 -12.69
N ARG A 93 2.99 -10.55 -12.64
CA ARG A 93 1.54 -10.40 -12.72
C ARG A 93 0.98 -9.63 -11.53
N ILE A 94 1.34 -10.03 -10.30
CA ILE A 94 0.92 -9.32 -9.09
C ILE A 94 1.45 -7.89 -9.07
N ASP A 95 2.70 -7.66 -9.51
CA ASP A 95 3.26 -6.31 -9.62
C ASP A 95 2.46 -5.41 -10.58
N ALA A 96 2.05 -5.94 -11.73
CA ALA A 96 1.21 -5.21 -12.68
C ALA A 96 -0.16 -4.87 -12.10
N LEU A 97 -0.82 -5.83 -11.46
CA LEU A 97 -2.11 -5.61 -10.78
C LEU A 97 -1.98 -4.56 -9.68
N MET A 98 -0.97 -4.70 -8.81
CA MET A 98 -0.68 -3.75 -7.74
C MET A 98 -0.42 -2.34 -8.26
N CYS A 99 0.38 -2.19 -9.32
CA CYS A 99 0.63 -0.89 -9.94
C CYS A 99 -0.65 -0.27 -10.52
N GLY A 100 -1.51 -1.09 -11.12
CA GLY A 100 -2.83 -0.67 -11.60
C GLY A 100 -3.68 -0.11 -10.46
N GLU A 101 -3.77 -0.84 -9.35
CA GLU A 101 -4.57 -0.43 -8.19
C GLU A 101 -4.00 0.81 -7.49
N LEU A 102 -2.68 0.90 -7.33
CA LEU A 102 -2.04 2.11 -6.80
C LEU A 102 -2.30 3.33 -7.70
N THR A 103 -2.29 3.13 -9.03
CA THR A 103 -2.63 4.19 -9.99
C THR A 103 -4.08 4.63 -9.83
N LYS A 104 -5.03 3.69 -9.75
CA LYS A 104 -6.45 4.00 -9.50
C LYS A 104 -6.62 4.79 -8.20
N ILE A 105 -6.04 4.32 -7.09
CA ILE A 105 -6.13 4.99 -5.79
C ILE A 105 -5.57 6.42 -5.87
N SER A 106 -4.42 6.60 -6.52
CA SER A 106 -3.81 7.93 -6.70
C SER A 106 -4.65 8.90 -7.54
N ALA A 107 -5.50 8.37 -8.43
CA ALA A 107 -6.37 9.13 -9.30
C ALA A 107 -7.77 9.36 -8.72
N LEU A 108 -8.07 8.83 -7.52
CA LEU A 108 -9.38 9.02 -6.91
C LEU A 108 -9.67 10.51 -6.63
N PRO A 109 -10.91 10.96 -6.81
CA PRO A 109 -11.30 12.31 -6.38
C PRO A 109 -11.28 12.38 -4.84
N HIS A 110 -10.92 13.55 -4.30
CA HIS A 110 -10.95 13.82 -2.86
C HIS A 110 -10.07 12.90 -2.00
N THR A 111 -8.83 12.65 -2.42
CA THR A 111 -7.84 11.87 -1.65
C THR A 111 -7.40 12.51 -0.33
N GLY A 112 -7.74 13.78 -0.09
CA GLY A 112 -7.39 14.48 1.14
C GLY A 112 -5.88 14.62 1.31
N ASP A 113 -5.34 13.97 2.34
CA ASP A 113 -3.90 13.94 2.64
C ASP A 113 -3.20 12.68 2.09
N LEU A 114 -3.95 11.73 1.54
CA LEU A 114 -3.39 10.50 0.99
C LEU A 114 -2.46 10.80 -0.19
N GLN A 115 -1.20 10.36 -0.05
CA GLN A 115 -0.20 10.38 -1.10
C GLN A 115 0.22 8.96 -1.47
N VAL A 116 0.27 8.65 -2.76
CA VAL A 116 0.65 7.32 -3.27
C VAL A 116 1.95 7.43 -4.05
N PHE A 117 2.88 6.52 -3.77
CA PHE A 117 4.22 6.53 -4.37
C PHE A 117 4.59 5.13 -4.83
N ILE A 118 5.33 5.04 -5.93
CA ILE A 118 5.86 3.78 -6.45
C ILE A 118 7.39 3.88 -6.47
N ILE A 119 8.04 3.05 -5.66
CA ILE A 119 9.50 2.96 -5.61
C ILE A 119 9.99 2.12 -6.78
N SER A 120 10.86 2.71 -7.60
CA SER A 120 11.37 2.11 -8.84
C SER A 120 12.07 0.77 -8.60
N GLU A 121 11.92 -0.15 -9.56
CA GLU A 121 12.70 -1.39 -9.66
C GLU A 121 14.23 -1.17 -9.72
N LYS A 122 14.67 0.05 -10.09
CA LYS A 122 16.09 0.43 -10.09
C LYS A 122 16.68 0.45 -8.68
N CYS A 123 15.86 0.57 -7.64
CA CYS A 123 16.27 0.43 -6.25
C CYS A 123 16.45 -1.06 -5.91
N ARG A 124 17.61 -1.62 -6.25
CA ARG A 124 17.88 -3.07 -6.15
C ARG A 124 18.36 -3.56 -4.78
N THR A 125 18.77 -2.67 -3.89
CA THR A 125 19.17 -3.03 -2.51
C THR A 125 18.11 -2.62 -1.50
N VAL A 126 18.06 -3.34 -0.37
CA VAL A 126 17.14 -3.03 0.73
C VAL A 126 17.39 -1.63 1.28
N GLU A 127 18.65 -1.22 1.41
CA GLU A 127 19.06 0.10 1.93
C GLU A 127 18.65 1.23 0.98
N ALA A 128 18.78 1.01 -0.34
CA ALA A 128 18.33 2.00 -1.32
C ALA A 128 16.81 2.18 -1.28
N ARG A 129 16.07 1.09 -1.08
CA ARG A 129 14.60 1.14 -0.92
C ARG A 129 14.20 1.83 0.38
N ALA A 130 14.78 1.44 1.50
CA ALA A 130 14.52 2.05 2.80
C ALA A 130 14.74 3.56 2.75
N ARG A 131 15.88 4.02 2.19
CA ARG A 131 16.13 5.45 1.99
C ARG A 131 15.11 6.14 1.10
N SER A 132 14.64 5.47 0.04
CA SER A 132 13.66 6.04 -0.88
C SER A 132 12.28 6.17 -0.23
N VAL A 133 11.87 5.16 0.55
CA VAL A 133 10.63 5.18 1.34
C VAL A 133 10.69 6.26 2.40
N LEU A 134 11.78 6.35 3.17
CA LEU A 134 11.93 7.38 4.20
C LEU A 134 11.81 8.79 3.64
N ARG A 135 12.48 9.10 2.52
CA ARG A 135 12.35 10.42 1.86
C ARG A 135 10.94 10.74 1.42
N VAL A 136 10.21 9.72 0.98
CA VAL A 136 8.82 9.86 0.54
C VAL A 136 7.91 10.13 1.74
N LEU A 137 8.13 9.42 2.85
CA LEU A 137 7.38 9.61 4.09
C LEU A 137 7.68 10.97 4.73
N GLU A 138 8.94 11.40 4.79
CA GLU A 138 9.34 12.73 5.27
C GLU A 138 8.59 13.84 4.53
N ARG A 139 8.57 13.79 3.19
CA ARG A 139 7.80 14.75 2.36
C ARG A 139 6.30 14.67 2.62
N ALA A 140 5.76 13.47 2.81
CA ALA A 140 4.35 13.31 3.10
C ALA A 140 3.99 13.97 4.44
N THR A 141 4.82 13.77 5.47
CA THR A 141 4.67 14.40 6.79
C THR A 141 4.80 15.92 6.71
N GLU A 142 5.83 16.45 6.04
CA GLU A 142 6.01 17.91 5.85
C GLU A 142 4.80 18.56 5.14
N ASN A 143 4.24 17.88 4.12
CA ASN A 143 3.05 18.35 3.41
C ASN A 143 1.81 18.39 4.31
N ILE A 144 1.69 17.45 5.25
CA ILE A 144 0.58 17.41 6.21
C ILE A 144 0.76 18.51 7.26
N GLU A 145 1.95 18.65 7.83
CA GLU A 145 2.27 19.67 8.84
C GLU A 145 2.11 21.09 8.30
N SER A 146 2.54 21.36 7.07
CA SER A 146 2.37 22.67 6.41
C SER A 146 0.90 23.03 6.19
N ARG A 147 0.03 22.04 5.89
CA ARG A 147 -1.43 22.26 5.78
C ARG A 147 -2.08 22.52 7.14
N ILE A 148 -1.60 21.88 8.19
CA ILE A 148 -2.11 22.08 9.56
C ILE A 148 -1.71 23.47 10.06
N THR A 149 -0.44 23.85 9.90
CA THR A 149 0.06 25.18 10.30
C THR A 149 -0.59 26.31 9.50
N GLY A 150 -0.83 26.12 8.20
CA GLY A 150 -1.58 27.07 7.36
C GLY A 150 -3.08 27.19 7.70
N ARG A 151 -3.65 26.25 8.47
CA ARG A 151 -5.03 26.30 8.97
C ARG A 151 -5.18 26.99 10.34
N VAL A 152 -4.07 27.34 11.01
CA VAL A 152 -4.10 28.18 12.20
C VAL A 152 -4.20 29.63 11.78
N SER A 153 -5.38 30.05 11.32
CA SER A 153 -5.74 31.46 11.31
C SER A 153 -5.95 31.90 12.75
N PHE A 154 -5.10 32.83 13.21
CA PHE A 154 -5.31 33.56 14.46
C PHE A 154 -6.75 34.12 14.49
N HIS A 155 -7.54 33.69 15.45
CA HIS A 155 -8.76 34.34 15.90
C HIS A 155 -8.52 34.90 17.29
#